data_AF-A0A964JTX1-F1
#
_entry.id   AF-A0A964JTX1-F1
#
_cell.length_a   1.000
_cell.length_b   1.000
_cell.length_c   1.000
_cell.angle_alpha   90.00
_cell.angle_beta   90.00
_cell.angle_gamma   90.00
#
_symmetry.space_group_name_H-M   'P 1'
#
loop_
_entity.id
_entity.type
_entity.pdbx_description
1 polymer ?
#
loop_
_entity_poly.entity_id
_entity_poly.type
_entity_poly.pdbx_seq_one_letter_code
_entity_poly.pdbx_strand_id
1 'polypeptide(L)'
;MKTSYAPFDVADYLDNDSVIAEYLTAAAEDSDPEVFLAALGDVAKAKGMARIARDAGLGRESLYKALASGAHPRFETVSAVLRALGVRLTVVAERRRRSAKAARRKPADTKGPTASARQPARQAAKSR
;
A
#
# COMPACT_ATOMS: atom_id res chain seq x y z
N MET A 1 -34.19 -2.76 28.97
CA MET A 1 -33.26 -1.63 28.82
C MET A 1 -33.40 -1.09 27.40
N LYS A 2 -33.64 0.21 27.20
CA LYS A 2 -33.60 0.84 25.87
C LYS A 2 -32.20 1.39 25.65
N THR A 3 -31.46 0.82 24.72
CA THR A 3 -30.17 1.34 24.26
C THR A 3 -30.40 2.44 23.24
N SER A 4 -29.78 3.59 23.45
CA SER A 4 -29.81 4.75 22.55
C SER A 4 -28.40 4.96 22.00
N TYR A 5 -28.29 5.17 20.69
CA TYR A 5 -27.02 5.40 19.99
C TYR A 5 -27.10 6.74 19.24
N ALA A 6 -25.97 7.44 19.15
CA ALA A 6 -25.84 8.61 18.27
C ALA A 6 -25.47 8.15 16.84
N PRO A 7 -25.91 8.87 15.79
CA PRO A 7 -25.43 8.63 14.44
C PRO A 7 -23.91 8.89 14.37
N PHE A 8 -23.19 8.00 13.70
CA PHE A 8 -21.75 8.11 13.49
C PHE A 8 -21.48 8.94 12.22
N ASP A 9 -20.67 9.99 12.33
CA ASP A 9 -20.13 10.76 11.20
C ASP A 9 -18.60 10.73 11.30
N VAL A 10 -17.93 10.29 10.23
CA VAL A 10 -16.46 10.19 10.17
C VAL A 10 -15.82 11.58 10.31
N ALA A 11 -16.47 12.62 9.78
CA ALA A 11 -15.96 13.98 9.81
C ALA A 11 -15.70 14.50 11.24
N ASP A 12 -16.44 13.99 12.23
CA ASP A 12 -16.30 14.37 13.64
C ASP A 12 -14.97 13.88 14.26
N TYR A 13 -14.30 12.91 13.63
CA TYR A 13 -13.07 12.29 14.12
C TYR A 13 -11.82 12.67 13.29
N LEU A 14 -11.98 13.48 12.25
CA LEU A 14 -10.89 13.93 11.36
C LEU A 14 -10.28 15.26 11.86
N ASP A 15 -9.89 15.29 13.14
CA ASP A 15 -9.51 16.50 13.86
C ASP A 15 -8.03 16.87 13.75
N ASN A 16 -7.16 15.92 13.39
CA ASN A 16 -5.72 16.12 13.28
C ASN A 16 -5.13 15.52 11.99
N ASP A 17 -3.97 16.05 11.59
CA ASP A 17 -3.36 15.73 10.30
C ASP A 17 -2.85 14.28 10.21
N SER A 18 -2.49 13.65 11.34
CA SER A 18 -2.06 12.25 11.36
C SER A 18 -3.23 11.32 11.07
N VAL A 19 -4.38 11.54 11.71
CA VAL A 19 -5.59 10.76 11.48
C VAL A 19 -6.09 10.92 10.05
N ILE A 20 -6.06 12.14 9.52
CA ILE A 20 -6.42 12.39 8.12
C ILE A 20 -5.50 11.62 7.16
N ALA A 21 -4.19 11.68 7.38
CA ALA A 21 -3.23 10.98 6.53
C ALA A 21 -3.42 9.46 6.58
N GLU A 22 -3.62 8.89 7.78
CA GLU A 22 -3.89 7.46 7.95
C GLU A 22 -5.21 7.05 7.30
N TYR A 23 -6.27 7.84 7.50
CA TYR A 23 -7.59 7.60 6.91
C TYR A 23 -7.54 7.60 5.39
N LEU A 24 -6.92 8.62 4.78
CA LEU A 24 -6.75 8.72 3.33
C LEU A 24 -5.84 7.61 2.79
N THR A 25 -4.82 7.19 3.55
CA THR A 25 -3.95 6.07 3.17
C THR A 25 -4.74 4.76 3.15
N ALA A 26 -5.51 4.47 4.19
CA ALA A 26 -6.35 3.28 4.25
C ALA A 26 -7.38 3.25 3.11
N ALA A 27 -8.01 4.39 2.83
CA ALA A 27 -8.95 4.52 1.72
C ALA A 27 -8.29 4.32 0.34
N ALA A 28 -7.03 4.73 0.18
CA ALA A 28 -6.26 4.53 -1.06
C ALA A 28 -5.77 3.09 -1.27
N GLU A 29 -5.75 2.26 -0.22
CA GLU A 29 -5.43 0.83 -0.32
C GLU A 29 -6.63 -0.03 -0.78
N ASP A 30 -7.84 0.54 -0.78
CA ASP A 30 -9.01 -0.16 -1.29
C ASP A 30 -8.92 -0.34 -2.82
N SER A 31 -9.46 -1.45 -3.30
CA SER A 31 -9.57 -1.74 -4.73
C SER A 31 -10.58 -0.85 -5.44
N ASP A 32 -11.56 -0.32 -4.72
CA ASP A 32 -12.56 0.60 -5.27
C ASP A 32 -12.09 2.06 -5.14
N PRO A 33 -11.79 2.75 -6.26
CA PRO A 33 -11.35 4.14 -6.23
C PRO A 33 -12.41 5.11 -5.68
N GLU A 34 -13.69 4.74 -5.66
CA GLU A 34 -14.74 5.59 -5.06
C GLU A 34 -14.55 5.74 -3.55
N VAL A 35 -13.96 4.75 -2.87
CA VAL A 35 -13.66 4.81 -1.43
C VAL A 35 -12.69 5.95 -1.13
N PHE A 36 -11.65 6.09 -1.93
CA PHE A 36 -10.70 7.19 -1.79
C PHE A 36 -11.34 8.56 -2.08
N LEU A 37 -12.21 8.65 -3.08
CA LEU A 37 -12.92 9.89 -3.39
C LEU A 37 -13.90 10.30 -2.29
N ALA A 38 -14.64 9.34 -1.73
CA ALA A 38 -15.52 9.57 -0.59
C ALA A 38 -14.73 10.08 0.63
N ALA A 39 -13.59 9.44 0.93
CA ALA A 39 -12.72 9.86 2.02
C ALA A 39 -12.18 11.29 1.85
N LEU A 40 -11.82 11.70 0.62
CA LEU A 40 -11.47 13.11 0.34
C LEU A 40 -12.64 14.05 0.62
N GLY A 41 -13.88 13.63 0.31
CA GLY A 41 -15.11 14.35 0.64
C GLY A 41 -15.30 14.51 2.15
N ASP A 42 -15.11 13.45 2.93
CA ASP A 42 -15.25 13.46 4.38
C ASP A 42 -14.23 14.40 5.05
N VAL A 43 -12.96 14.33 4.63
CA VAL A 43 -11.92 15.24 5.13
C VAL A 43 -12.20 16.68 4.72
N ALA A 44 -12.64 16.92 3.48
CA ALA A 44 -12.97 18.26 3.01
C ALA A 44 -14.18 18.85 3.76
N LYS A 45 -15.15 18.02 4.12
CA LYS A 45 -16.28 18.40 4.99
C LYS A 45 -15.77 18.78 6.38
N ALA A 46 -14.92 17.95 7.01
CA ALA A 46 -14.35 18.21 8.33
C ALA A 46 -13.52 19.51 8.39
N LYS A 47 -12.69 19.77 7.37
CA LYS A 47 -11.85 20.99 7.28
C LYS A 47 -12.59 22.22 6.72
N GLY A 48 -13.80 22.03 6.21
CA GLY A 48 -14.68 23.07 5.66
C GLY A 48 -14.61 23.21 4.13
N MET A 49 -15.66 22.78 3.44
CA MET A 49 -15.74 22.74 1.97
C MET A 49 -15.43 24.07 1.26
N ALA A 50 -15.91 25.20 1.82
CA ALA A 50 -15.69 26.51 1.21
C ALA A 50 -14.22 26.93 1.23
N ARG A 51 -13.51 26.59 2.31
CA ARG A 51 -12.06 26.82 2.43
C ARG A 51 -11.32 25.95 1.43
N ILE A 52 -11.62 24.64 1.39
CA ILE A 52 -10.94 23.69 0.52
C ILE A 52 -11.13 24.04 -0.96
N ALA A 53 -12.35 24.41 -1.38
CA ALA A 53 -12.60 24.82 -2.75
C ALA A 53 -11.72 26.00 -3.17
N ARG A 54 -11.67 27.05 -2.33
CA ARG A 54 -10.84 28.23 -2.58
C ARG A 54 -9.35 27.88 -2.61
N ASP A 55 -8.86 27.15 -1.61
CA ASP A 55 -7.45 26.82 -1.47
C ASP A 55 -6.99 25.83 -2.57
N ALA A 56 -7.90 25.01 -3.12
CA ALA A 56 -7.66 24.15 -4.28
C ALA A 56 -7.79 24.88 -5.64
N GLY A 57 -8.20 26.16 -5.66
CA GLY A 57 -8.47 26.90 -6.89
C GLY A 57 -9.68 26.41 -7.68
N LEU A 58 -10.66 25.79 -6.99
CA LEU A 58 -11.87 25.23 -7.58
C LEU A 58 -13.10 26.05 -7.18
N GLY A 59 -14.10 26.09 -8.07
CA GLY A 59 -15.44 26.52 -7.68
C GLY A 59 -16.04 25.54 -6.65
N ARG A 60 -16.85 26.03 -5.71
CA ARG A 60 -17.54 25.17 -4.72
C ARG A 60 -18.33 24.05 -5.39
N GLU A 61 -19.12 24.38 -6.42
CA GLU A 61 -19.89 23.41 -7.19
C GLU A 61 -18.99 22.40 -7.91
N SER A 62 -17.85 22.86 -8.46
CA SER A 62 -16.86 21.99 -9.09
C SER A 62 -16.25 21.01 -8.10
N LEU A 63 -15.95 21.44 -6.88
CA LEU A 63 -15.46 20.56 -5.82
C LEU A 63 -16.50 19.50 -5.46
N TYR A 64 -17.77 19.89 -5.25
CA TYR A 64 -18.85 18.94 -4.97
C TYR A 64 -19.01 17.90 -6.09
N LYS A 65 -18.98 18.32 -7.36
CA LYS A 65 -19.06 17.40 -8.49
C LYS A 65 -17.85 16.49 -8.60
N ALA A 66 -16.65 16.99 -8.28
CA ALA A 66 -15.42 16.22 -8.35
C ALA A 66 -15.34 15.12 -7.27
N LEU A 67 -16.01 15.30 -6.14
CA LEU A 67 -16.02 14.37 -5.00
C LEU A 67 -17.34 13.60 -4.85
N ALA A 68 -18.26 13.73 -5.80
CA ALA A 68 -19.52 12.99 -5.80
C ALA A 68 -19.28 11.49 -6.12
N SER A 69 -20.17 10.62 -5.66
CA SER A 69 -20.15 9.20 -6.07
C SER A 69 -20.31 9.08 -7.60
N GLY A 70 -19.59 8.13 -8.20
CA GLY A 70 -19.49 7.98 -9.65
C GLY A 70 -18.72 9.09 -10.38
N ALA A 71 -18.07 10.03 -9.68
CA ALA A 71 -17.24 11.03 -10.31
C ALA A 71 -15.91 10.45 -10.80
N HIS A 72 -15.38 11.03 -11.88
CA HIS A 72 -14.06 10.70 -12.43
C HIS A 72 -13.20 11.96 -12.51
N PRO A 73 -12.80 12.55 -11.37
CA PRO A 73 -11.96 13.74 -11.37
C PRO A 73 -10.61 13.43 -12.01
N ARG A 74 -10.06 14.39 -12.76
CA ARG A 74 -8.70 14.29 -13.26
C ARG A 74 -7.72 14.29 -12.08
N PHE A 75 -6.57 13.65 -12.27
CA PHE A 75 -5.51 13.62 -11.25
C PHE A 75 -5.07 15.02 -10.80
N GLU A 76 -5.09 16.00 -11.71
CA GLU A 76 -4.82 17.41 -11.39
C GLU A 76 -5.78 17.95 -10.30
N THR A 77 -7.08 17.67 -10.43
CA THR A 77 -8.10 18.04 -9.45
C THR A 77 -7.84 17.36 -8.11
N VAL A 78 -7.59 16.05 -8.12
CA VAL A 78 -7.29 15.27 -6.91
C VAL A 78 -6.04 15.84 -6.21
N SER A 79 -4.98 16.13 -6.97
CA SER A 79 -3.74 16.71 -6.46
C SER A 79 -3.96 18.10 -5.87
N ALA A 80 -4.81 18.93 -6.47
CA ALA A 80 -5.15 20.25 -5.94
C ALA A 80 -5.91 20.15 -4.61
N VAL A 81 -6.86 19.23 -4.52
CA VAL A 81 -7.61 18.96 -3.27
C VAL A 81 -6.68 18.45 -2.17
N LEU A 82 -5.82 17.47 -2.46
CA LEU A 82 -4.84 16.95 -1.50
C LEU A 82 -3.94 18.06 -0.92
N ARG A 83 -3.42 18.95 -1.78
CA ARG A 83 -2.63 20.11 -1.34
C ARG A 83 -3.45 21.05 -0.45
N ALA A 84 -4.69 21.34 -0.81
CA ALA A 84 -5.58 22.19 -0.01
C ALA A 84 -5.90 21.58 1.36
N LEU A 85 -5.93 20.24 1.45
CA LEU A 85 -6.09 19.50 2.70
C LEU A 85 -4.79 19.40 3.52
N GLY A 86 -3.64 19.82 2.96
CA GLY A 86 -2.35 19.74 3.63
C GLY A 86 -1.66 18.37 3.56
N VAL A 87 -2.10 17.50 2.64
CA VAL A 87 -1.57 16.14 2.48
C VAL A 87 -0.94 15.92 1.09
N ARG A 88 -0.18 14.84 0.94
CA ARG A 88 0.45 14.46 -0.33
C ARG A 88 0.35 12.95 -0.57
N LEU A 89 0.26 12.55 -1.82
CA LEU A 89 0.41 11.14 -2.21
C LEU A 89 1.88 10.74 -2.22
N THR A 90 2.17 9.52 -1.77
CA THR A 90 3.50 8.91 -1.81
C THR A 90 3.43 7.56 -2.51
N VAL A 91 4.34 7.32 -3.44
CA VAL A 91 4.49 6.01 -4.09
C VAL A 91 5.41 5.15 -3.23
N VAL A 92 4.93 3.98 -2.85
CA VAL A 92 5.70 2.98 -2.10
C VAL A 92 5.82 1.71 -2.91
N ALA A 93 6.91 0.96 -2.74
CA ALA A 93 7.01 -0.36 -3.34
C ALA A 93 5.95 -1.27 -2.73
N GLU A 94 5.07 -1.83 -3.57
CA GLU A 94 4.19 -2.89 -3.10
C GLU A 94 5.05 -4.02 -2.53
N ARG A 95 4.68 -4.47 -1.33
CA ARG A 95 5.37 -5.57 -0.68
C ARG A 95 5.11 -6.82 -1.52
N ARG A 96 5.98 -7.06 -2.51
CA ARG A 96 5.94 -8.26 -3.33
C ARG A 96 5.99 -9.41 -2.35
N ARG A 97 4.85 -10.11 -2.16
CA ARG A 97 4.83 -11.35 -1.38
C ARG A 97 5.86 -12.22 -2.05
N ARG A 98 7.05 -12.36 -1.44
CA ARG A 98 8.10 -13.22 -1.96
C ARG A 98 7.43 -14.57 -2.10
N SER A 99 7.18 -14.96 -3.34
CA SER A 99 6.56 -16.22 -3.67
C SER A 99 7.39 -17.30 -2.98
N ALA A 100 6.76 -18.04 -2.06
CA ALA A 100 7.37 -19.09 -1.26
C ALA A 100 7.94 -20.27 -2.10
N LYS A 101 8.10 -20.09 -3.42
CA LYS A 101 8.55 -21.08 -4.39
C LYS A 101 10.06 -21.02 -4.65
N ALA A 102 10.75 -19.92 -4.33
CA ALA A 102 12.20 -19.81 -4.54
C ALA A 102 13.06 -20.47 -3.44
N ALA A 103 12.51 -20.72 -2.26
CA ALA A 103 13.23 -21.34 -1.13
C ALA A 103 13.22 -22.89 -1.14
N ARG A 104 12.64 -23.53 -2.16
CA ARG A 104 12.54 -25.01 -2.28
C ARG A 104 13.55 -25.65 -3.23
N ARG A 105 14.61 -24.95 -3.65
CA ARG A 105 15.78 -25.63 -4.23
C ARG A 105 16.60 -26.26 -3.09
N LYS A 106 16.27 -27.51 -2.75
CA LYS A 106 17.15 -28.42 -2.00
C LYS A 106 18.54 -28.42 -2.67
N PRO A 107 19.66 -28.39 -1.92
CA PRO A 107 20.91 -28.88 -2.46
C PRO A 107 20.76 -30.39 -2.70
N ALA A 108 20.94 -30.80 -3.95
CA ALA A 108 20.94 -32.20 -4.35
C ALA A 108 22.13 -32.93 -3.70
N ASP A 109 21.85 -34.17 -3.31
CA ASP A 109 22.73 -35.12 -2.64
C ASP A 109 24.16 -35.17 -3.22
N THR A 110 25.16 -34.87 -2.39
CA THR A 110 26.54 -35.34 -2.60
C THR A 110 26.76 -36.61 -1.77
N LYS A 111 26.17 -37.73 -2.22
CA LYS A 111 26.63 -39.06 -1.84
C LYS A 111 27.33 -39.68 -3.04
N GLY A 112 28.64 -39.47 -3.14
CA GLY A 112 29.49 -40.25 -4.03
C GLY A 112 29.62 -41.68 -3.48
N PRO A 113 29.53 -42.73 -4.31
CA PRO A 113 29.56 -44.10 -3.83
C PRO A 113 30.98 -44.53 -3.43
N THR A 114 31.03 -45.27 -2.33
CA THR A 114 32.18 -45.98 -1.79
C THR A 114 32.53 -47.20 -2.66
N ALA A 115 33.83 -47.43 -2.86
CA ALA A 115 34.52 -48.69 -3.17
C ALA A 115 34.34 -49.38 -4.55
N SER A 116 35.42 -49.35 -5.35
CA SER A 116 35.94 -50.42 -6.23
C SER A 116 37.30 -49.92 -6.75
N ALA A 117 38.45 -50.60 -6.79
CA ALA A 117 38.79 -52.01 -6.70
C ALA A 117 40.24 -52.16 -6.20
N ARG A 118 40.52 -53.25 -5.50
CA ARG A 118 41.86 -53.83 -5.32
C ARG A 118 42.23 -54.60 -6.60
N GLN A 119 43.48 -54.51 -7.06
CA GLN A 119 44.36 -55.67 -7.38
C GLN A 119 45.78 -55.23 -7.79
N PRO A 120 46.79 -56.13 -7.83
CA PRO A 120 48.07 -55.91 -7.16
C PRO A 120 49.32 -56.00 -8.06
N ALA A 121 50.47 -55.85 -7.41
CA ALA A 121 51.76 -56.48 -7.68
C ALA A 121 52.82 -55.80 -8.59
N ARG A 122 54.01 -55.69 -7.96
CA ARG A 122 55.38 -55.91 -8.45
C ARG A 122 56.31 -54.72 -8.77
N GLN A 123 57.33 -54.66 -7.89
CA GLN A 123 58.79 -54.59 -8.14
C GLN A 123 59.45 -53.27 -8.60
N ALA A 124 60.29 -52.71 -7.72
CA ALA A 124 61.76 -52.62 -7.83
C ALA A 124 62.28 -51.73 -6.67
N ALA A 125 63.02 -52.23 -5.67
CA ALA A 125 64.48 -52.43 -5.68
C ALA A 125 65.28 -51.16 -6.01
N LYS A 126 65.96 -50.57 -5.00
CA LYS A 126 67.28 -49.87 -4.99
C LYS A 126 67.32 -48.80 -3.86
N SER A 127 68.05 -49.08 -2.76
CA SER A 127 69.40 -48.55 -2.42
C SER A 127 69.35 -47.06 -2.03
N ARG A 128 69.65 -46.65 -0.80
CA ARG A 128 70.91 -46.79 -0.06
C ARG A 128 70.69 -46.42 1.41
#